data_AF-A0A1G0Z1N4-F1
#
_entry.id   AF-A0A1G0Z1N4-F1
#
_cell.length_a   1.000
_cell.length_b   1.000
_cell.length_c   1.000
_cell.angle_alpha   90.00
_cell.angle_beta   90.00
_cell.angle_gamma   90.00
#
_symmetry.space_group_name_H-M   'P 1'
#
loop_
_entity.id
_entity.type
_entity.pdbx_description
1 polymer ?
#
loop_
_entity_poly.entity_id
_entity_poly.type
_entity_poly.pdbx_seq_one_letter_code
_entity_poly.pdbx_strand_id
1 'polypeptide(L)' 'MGQFQYKYKQLDSFPRKLLICPKCYEALGPTDIENFPTCPYCDYSFELDGELEDFLLQPVIEHWMGETRYPLIQQ' A
#
# COMPACT_ATOMS: atom_id res chain seq x y z
N MET A 1 -9.16 -18.79 12.38
CA MET A 1 -8.53 -17.50 12.04
C MET A 1 -8.32 -17.52 10.54
N GLY A 2 -9.19 -16.84 9.80
CA GLY A 2 -9.20 -16.88 8.33
C GLY A 2 -8.15 -15.92 7.78
N GLN A 3 -7.25 -16.42 6.95
CA GLN A 3 -6.27 -15.62 6.23
C GLN A 3 -7.01 -14.88 5.10
N PHE A 4 -7.21 -13.56 5.23
CA PHE A 4 -7.65 -12.75 4.11
C PHE A 4 -6.42 -12.35 3.30
N GLN A 5 -6.25 -12.91 2.11
CA GLN A 5 -5.21 -12.46 1.18
C GLN A 5 -5.64 -11.14 0.54
N TYR A 6 -4.93 -10.06 0.84
CA TYR A 6 -5.12 -8.78 0.15
C TYR A 6 -4.66 -8.88 -1.31
N LYS A 7 -5.38 -8.18 -2.19
CA LYS A 7 -5.03 -8.11 -3.62
C LYS A 7 -4.56 -6.70 -3.94
N TYR A 8 -3.48 -6.60 -4.70
CA TYR A 8 -2.88 -5.33 -5.09
C TYR A 8 -2.99 -5.13 -6.60
N LYS A 9 -3.24 -3.88 -7.03
CA LYS A 9 -3.21 -3.50 -8.45
C LYS A 9 -2.14 -2.43 -8.67
N GLN A 10 -1.22 -2.69 -9.60
CA GLN A 10 -0.35 -1.64 -10.13
C GLN A 10 -1.09 -0.90 -11.24
N LEU A 11 -1.01 0.43 -11.25
CA LEU A 11 -1.48 1.25 -12.35
C LEU A 11 -0.25 1.68 -13.15
N ASP A 12 -0.14 1.31 -14.43
CA ASP A 12 1.01 1.62 -15.29
C ASP A 12 1.32 3.13 -15.41
N SER A 13 0.39 4.00 -15.02
CA SER A 13 0.55 5.47 -15.04
C SER A 13 0.84 6.10 -13.68
N PHE A 14 0.86 5.33 -12.59
CA PHE A 14 1.19 5.81 -11.25
C PHE A 14 2.12 4.79 -10.56
N PRO A 15 3.31 5.18 -10.09
CA PRO A 15 4.24 4.25 -9.43
C PRO A 15 3.73 3.72 -8.08
N ARG A 16 2.49 4.03 -7.68
CA ARG A 16 1.92 3.67 -6.39
C ARG A 16 1.05 2.44 -6.55
N LYS A 17 1.35 1.39 -5.77
CA LYS A 17 0.47 0.23 -5.62
C LYS A 17 -0.86 0.69 -5.00
N LEU A 18 -1.97 0.12 -5.45
CA LEU A 18 -3.28 0.27 -4.81
C LEU A 18 -3.69 -1.03 -4.11
N LEU A 19 -4.29 -0.91 -2.93
CA LEU A 19 -4.93 -2.00 -2.21
C LEU A 19 -6.35 -2.18 -2.76
N ILE A 20 -6.74 -3.42 -3.08
CA ILE A 20 -8.11 -3.72 -3.45
C ILE A 20 -8.87 -4.18 -2.21
N CYS A 21 -9.94 -3.45 -1.86
CA CYS A 21 -10.79 -3.83 -0.74
C CYS A 21 -11.37 -5.24 -0.96
N PRO A 22 -11.25 -6.18 0.00
CA PRO A 22 -11.72 -7.55 -0.18
C PRO A 22 -13.24 -7.68 -0.20
N LYS A 23 -13.98 -6.64 0.25
CA LYS A 23 -15.45 -6.64 0.33
C LYS A 23 -16.11 -5.96 -0.88
N CYS A 24 -15.73 -4.73 -1.21
CA CYS A 24 -16.34 -3.98 -2.30
C CYS A 24 -15.49 -3.91 -3.57
N TYR A 25 -14.26 -4.42 -3.55
CA TYR A 25 -13.32 -4.41 -4.68
C TYR A 25 -12.91 -3.02 -5.18
N GLU A 26 -13.20 -1.97 -4.42
CA GLU A 26 -12.68 -0.63 -4.68
C GLU A 26 -11.17 -0.57 -4.47
N ALA A 27 -10.52 0.28 -5.26
CA ALA A 27 -9.08 0.49 -5.21
C ALA A 27 -8.76 1.66 -4.28
N LEU A 28 -7.91 1.41 -3.30
CA LEU A 28 -7.57 2.33 -2.22
C LEU A 28 -6.07 2.63 -2.26
N GLY A 29 -5.74 3.91 -2.14
CA GLY A 29 -4.36 4.35 -1.97
C GLY A 29 -3.92 4.24 -0.51
N PRO A 30 -2.60 4.34 -0.25
CA PRO A 30 -2.07 4.38 1.13
C PRO A 30 -2.75 5.44 1.99
N THR A 31 -2.96 6.64 1.44
CA THR A 31 -3.60 7.76 2.15
C THR A 31 -5.04 7.48 2.55
N ASP A 32 -5.78 6.66 1.80
CA ASP A 32 -7.14 6.25 2.18
C ASP A 32 -7.10 5.34 3.41
N ILE A 33 -6.12 4.44 3.48
CA ILE A 33 -5.95 3.51 4.60
C ILE A 33 -5.37 4.24 5.85
N GLU A 34 -4.48 5.21 5.66
CA GLU A 34 -3.91 6.00 6.77
C GLU A 34 -4.95 6.90 7.45
N ASN A 35 -5.87 7.49 6.67
CA ASN A 35 -6.86 8.43 7.20
C ASN A 35 -8.14 7.75 7.68
N PHE A 36 -8.47 6.57 7.16
CA PHE A 36 -9.70 5.87 7.50
C PHE A 36 -9.41 4.49 8.11
N PRO A 37 -9.91 4.21 9.33
CA PRO A 37 -9.74 2.89 9.97
C PRO A 37 -10.55 1.78 9.28
N THR A 38 -11.40 2.14 8.32
CA THR A 38 -12.26 1.26 7.54
C THR A 38 -12.28 1.70 6.07
N CYS A 39 -12.70 0.80 5.18
CA CYS A 39 -12.92 1.14 3.77
C CYS A 39 -13.97 2.26 3.66
N PRO A 40 -13.63 3.42 3.06
CA PRO A 40 -14.54 4.56 2.98
C PRO A 40 -15.80 4.31 2.13
N TYR A 41 -15.85 3.21 1.37
CA TYR A 41 -16.96 2.87 0.48
C TYR A 41 -17.91 1.80 1.03
N CYS A 42 -17.45 0.92 1.94
CA CYS A 42 -18.25 -0.21 2.41
C CYS A 42 -18.08 -0.56 3.89
N ASP A 43 -17.36 0.30 4.63
CA ASP A 43 -17.09 0.18 6.06
C ASP A 43 -16.41 -1.14 6.46
N TYR A 44 -15.70 -1.78 5.53
CA TYR A 44 -14.89 -2.95 5.83
C TYR A 44 -13.70 -2.55 6.72
N SER A 45 -13.60 -3.09 7.92
CA SER A 45 -12.44 -2.92 8.78
C SER A 45 -11.25 -3.69 8.22
N PHE A 46 -10.17 -2.98 7.91
CA PHE A 46 -8.91 -3.62 7.55
C PHE A 46 -8.27 -4.18 8.81
N GLU A 47 -7.81 -5.43 8.74
CA GLU A 47 -6.90 -5.95 9.75
C GLU A 47 -5.50 -5.43 9.41
N LEU A 48 -4.93 -4.62 10.31
CA LEU A 48 -3.52 -4.21 10.27
C LEU A 48 -2.66 -5.44 10.52
N ASP A 49 -2.22 -6.05 9.43
CA ASP A 49 -1.22 -7.09 9.41
C ASP A 49 0.10 -6.56 8.79
N GLY A 50 1.16 -7.37 8.85
CA GLY A 50 2.46 -6.97 8.32
C GLY A 50 2.44 -6.66 6.82
N GLU A 51 1.53 -7.27 6.04
CA GLU A 51 1.38 -6.97 4.61
C GLU A 51 0.82 -5.56 4.40
N LEU A 52 -0.21 -5.19 5.16
CA LEU A 52 -0.82 -3.87 5.09
C LEU A 52 0.14 -2.80 5.61
N GLU A 53 0.89 -3.08 6.67
CA GLU A 53 1.95 -2.20 7.18
C GLU A 53 3.05 -1.98 6.12
N ASP A 54 3.55 -3.03 5.48
CA ASP A 54 4.54 -2.93 4.40
C ASP A 54 4.02 -2.10 3.23
N PHE A 55 2.74 -2.27 2.86
CA PHE A 55 2.08 -1.48 1.82
C PHE A 55 2.06 0.02 2.15
N LEU A 56 1.76 0.36 3.40
CA LEU A 56 1.74 1.75 3.88
C LEU A 56 3.14 2.37 3.94
N LEU A 57 4.14 1.59 4.33
CA LEU A 57 5.52 2.05 4.47
C LEU A 57 6.28 2.14 3.13
N GLN A 58 5.86 1.40 2.11
CA GLN A 58 6.56 1.33 0.83
C GLN A 58 6.83 2.71 0.19
N PRO A 59 5.88 3.66 0.12
CA PRO A 59 6.14 4.98 -0.47
C PRO A 59 7.18 5.79 0.31
N VAL A 60 7.22 5.64 1.64
CA VAL A 60 8.21 6.28 2.50
C VAL A 60 9.57 5.65 2.23
N ILE A 61 9.68 4.33 2.23
CA ILE A 61 10.93 3.61 1.94
C ILE A 61 11.45 3.98 0.55
N GLU A 62 10.60 4.03 -0.47
CA GLU A 62 10.96 4.45 -1.83
C GLU A 62 11.47 5.89 -1.90
N HIS A 63 10.84 6.82 -1.17
CA HIS A 63 11.30 8.20 -1.09
C HIS A 63 12.70 8.28 -0.47
N TRP A 64 12.93 7.59 0.66
CA TRP A 64 14.23 7.57 1.32
C TRP A 64 15.30 6.89 0.44
N MET A 65 14.96 5.77 -0.21
CA MET A 65 15.86 5.08 -1.14
C MET A 65 16.21 5.95 -2.36
N GLY A 66 15.24 6.69 -2.90
CA GLY A 66 15.43 7.61 -4.01
C GLY A 66 16.31 8.81 -3.66
N GLU A 67 16.24 9.28 -2.40
CA GLU A 67 17.11 10.33 -1.87
C GLU A 67 18.53 9.80 -1.53
N THR A 68 18.67 8.51 -1.20
CA THR A 68 19.99 7.86 -1.02
C THR A 68 20.68 7.50 -2.35
N ARG A 69 20.50 8.29 -3.42
CA ARG A 69 21.44 8.29 -4.56
C ARG A 69 22.81 8.85 -4.14
N TYR A 70 23.50 8.14 -3.26
CA TYR A 70 24.95 8.04 -3.39
C TYR A 70 25.22 7.32 -4.70
N PRO A 71 26.09 7.84 -5.58
CA PRO A 71 26.55 7.05 -6.71
C PRO A 71 27.21 5.81 -6.12
N LEU A 72 26.62 4.63 -6.38
CA LEU A 72 27.36 3.38 -6.27
C LEU A 72 28.57 3.55 -7.19
N ILE A 73 29.72 3.73 -6.57
CA ILE A 73 31.03 3.79 -7.20
C ILE A 73 31.12 2.54 -8.08
N GLN A 74 31.36 2.76 -9.36
CA GLN A 74 31.67 1.73 -10.35
C GLN A 74 32.72 0.77 -9.80
N GLN A 75 32.45 -0.53 -9.85
CA GLN A 75 33.47 -1.56 -10.03
C GLN A 75 32.99 -2.54 -11.11
#